data_AF-A0A1G0P8N1-F1
#
_entry.id   AF-A0A1G0P8N1-F1
#
_cell.length_a   1.000
_cell.length_b   1.000
_cell.length_c   1.000
_cell.angle_alpha   90.00
_cell.angle_beta   90.00
_cell.angle_gamma   90.00
#
_symmetry.space_group_name_H-M   'P 1'
#
loop_
_entity.id
_entity.type
_entity.pdbx_description
1 polymer ?
#
loop_
_entity_poly.entity_id
_entity_poly.type
_entity_poly.pdbx_seq_one_letter_code
_entity_poly.pdbx_strand_id
1 'polypeptide(L)'
;MVREWRELDVGSQGCSACERTAKVASLILDLVAYPPATEDDVAILRSALTTLEKGGRWNRQEEQKCGNSDEGTIGFFCLLYTSVESQMGRYHHRQPALELVRSAILERWRDRITSHQLIDFNNHPATTISDLRTVLELALARARAQAQSERE
;
A
#
# COMPACT_ATOMS: atom_id res chain seq x y z
N MET A 1 28.34 25.23 40.30
CA MET A 1 28.99 25.40 38.99
C MET A 1 27.86 25.44 37.96
N VAL A 2 27.33 26.64 37.72
CA VAL A 2 26.15 26.89 36.89
C VAL A 2 26.65 27.35 35.53
N ARG A 3 26.15 26.76 34.43
CA ARG A 3 26.30 27.33 33.08
C ARG A 3 24.91 27.60 32.52
N GLU A 4 24.52 28.82 32.81
CA GLU A 4 23.52 29.67 32.17
C GLU A 4 23.79 29.74 30.65
N TRP A 5 22.78 29.48 29.84
CA TRP A 5 22.80 29.78 28.40
C TRP A 5 21.85 30.94 28.16
N ARG A 6 22.42 32.09 27.78
CA ARG A 6 21.71 33.29 27.35
C ARG A 6 20.98 33.03 26.04
N GLU A 7 19.71 33.40 26.01
CA GLU A 7 18.97 33.67 24.79
C GLU A 7 19.65 34.85 24.07
N LEU A 8 20.00 34.64 22.79
CA LEU A 8 20.43 35.73 21.92
C LEU A 8 19.19 36.31 21.25
N ASP A 9 18.75 37.46 21.77
CA ASP A 9 17.88 38.39 21.08
C ASP A 9 18.51 38.79 19.74
N VAL A 10 17.88 38.41 18.64
CA VAL A 10 18.09 39.06 17.34
C VAL A 10 16.76 39.68 16.94
N GLY A 11 16.54 40.91 17.41
CA GLY A 11 15.61 41.81 16.76
C GLY A 11 16.15 42.17 15.38
N SER A 12 15.36 41.95 14.33
CA SER A 12 15.53 42.67 13.08
C SER A 12 14.28 43.51 12.81
N GLN A 13 14.52 44.81 12.80
CA GLN A 13 13.61 45.82 12.27
C GLN A 13 13.35 45.54 10.78
N GLY A 14 12.18 45.95 10.33
CA GLY A 14 11.60 45.56 9.05
C GLY A 14 12.49 45.73 7.82
N CYS A 15 12.47 44.70 6.98
CA CYS A 15 12.69 44.84 5.55
C CYS A 15 11.41 44.35 4.86
N SER A 16 10.61 45.29 4.35
CA SER A 16 9.33 45.08 3.67
C SER A 16 9.46 44.40 2.28
N ALA A 17 10.51 43.61 2.04
CA ALA A 17 10.82 43.07 0.72
C ALA A 17 11.62 41.75 0.78
N CYS A 18 11.14 40.78 1.57
CA CYS A 18 11.50 39.37 1.38
C CYS A 18 10.26 38.47 1.54
N GLU A 19 9.17 38.81 0.85
CA GLU A 19 8.23 37.79 0.40
C GLU A 19 8.98 36.85 -0.55
N ARG A 20 9.41 35.73 0.00
CA ARG A 20 9.59 34.42 -0.65
C ARG A 20 9.95 33.47 0.47
N THR A 21 8.95 33.03 1.23
CA THR A 21 9.06 31.79 1.99
C THR A 21 9.29 30.68 0.97
N ALA A 22 10.56 30.44 0.66
CA ALA A 22 10.98 29.19 0.06
C ALA A 22 10.44 28.10 0.98
N LYS A 23 9.46 27.35 0.49
CA LYS A 23 9.01 26.09 1.05
C LYS A 23 10.25 25.21 1.05
N VAL A 24 11.00 25.21 2.14
CA VAL A 24 12.15 24.34 2.32
C VAL A 24 11.55 22.95 2.39
N ALA A 25 11.49 22.28 1.24
CA ALA A 25 11.13 20.88 1.15
C ALA A 25 12.16 20.13 1.98
N SER A 26 11.74 19.67 3.15
CA SER A 26 12.53 18.78 3.97
C SER A 26 12.68 17.48 3.18
N LEU A 27 13.82 17.29 2.53
CA LEU A 27 14.26 15.99 2.05
C LEU A 27 14.76 15.18 3.25
N ILE A 28 13.84 14.75 4.11
CA ILE A 28 14.09 13.52 4.85
C ILE A 28 13.83 12.41 3.85
N LEU A 29 14.92 11.83 3.35
CA LEU A 29 14.87 10.63 2.54
C LEU A 29 14.49 9.48 3.48
N ASP A 30 13.20 9.24 3.67
CA ASP A 30 12.72 8.02 4.31
C ASP A 30 13.10 6.86 3.39
N LEU A 31 14.30 6.31 3.60
CA LEU A 31 14.84 5.17 2.85
C LEU A 31 13.99 3.89 2.98
N VAL A 32 12.96 3.93 3.83
CA VAL A 32 11.98 2.86 4.06
C VAL A 32 10.62 3.18 3.44
N ALA A 33 10.42 4.39 2.89
CA ALA A 33 9.19 4.75 2.21
C ALA A 33 9.15 4.08 0.83
N TYR A 34 8.15 3.22 0.63
CA TYR A 34 7.80 2.76 -0.71
C TYR A 34 7.39 3.95 -1.57
N PRO A 35 7.67 3.92 -2.89
CA PRO A 35 7.17 4.97 -3.77
C PRO A 35 5.64 5.05 -3.64
N PRO A 36 5.07 6.26 -3.72
CA PRO A 36 3.62 6.43 -3.74
C PRO A 36 2.97 5.61 -4.86
N ALA A 37 1.73 5.19 -4.63
CA ALA A 37 0.96 4.46 -5.63
C ALA A 37 0.54 5.37 -6.78
N THR A 38 0.62 4.82 -7.98
CA THR A 38 0.30 5.47 -9.26
C THR A 38 -1.07 5.02 -9.80
N GLU A 39 -1.48 5.52 -10.96
CA GLU A 39 -2.69 5.05 -11.64
C GLU A 39 -2.62 3.57 -12.07
N ASP A 40 -1.42 3.04 -12.31
CA ASP A 40 -1.23 1.61 -12.57
C ASP A 40 -1.57 0.76 -11.33
N ASP A 41 -1.19 1.23 -10.14
CA ASP A 41 -1.55 0.58 -8.87
C ASP A 41 -3.06 0.60 -8.61
N VAL A 42 -3.73 1.71 -8.97
CA VAL A 42 -5.20 1.82 -8.95
C VAL A 42 -5.82 0.80 -9.91
N ALA A 43 -5.27 0.64 -11.12
CA ALA A 43 -5.73 -0.33 -12.10
C ALA A 43 -5.56 -1.78 -11.62
N ILE A 44 -4.42 -2.11 -11.01
CA ILE A 44 -4.13 -3.43 -10.42
C ILE A 44 -5.18 -3.79 -9.36
N LEU A 45 -5.41 -2.90 -8.38
CA LEU A 45 -6.34 -3.16 -7.29
C LEU A 45 -7.79 -3.26 -7.77
N ARG A 46 -8.18 -2.44 -8.75
CA ARG A 46 -9.51 -2.52 -9.39
C ARG A 46 -9.70 -3.84 -10.15
N SER A 47 -8.67 -4.31 -10.86
CA SER A 47 -8.70 -5.60 -11.56
C SER A 47 -8.85 -6.78 -10.58
N ALA A 48 -8.09 -6.75 -9.49
CA ALA A 48 -8.19 -7.75 -8.42
C ALA A 48 -9.59 -7.78 -7.80
N LEU A 49 -10.16 -6.62 -7.48
CA LEU A 49 -11.51 -6.51 -6.92
C LEU A 49 -12.57 -7.05 -7.88
N THR A 50 -12.50 -6.66 -9.16
CA THR A 50 -13.42 -7.13 -10.21
C THR A 50 -13.35 -8.65 -10.37
N THR A 51 -12.14 -9.22 -10.31
CA THR A 51 -11.93 -10.67 -10.44
C THR A 51 -12.47 -11.42 -9.23
N LEU A 52 -12.29 -10.88 -8.02
CA LEU A 52 -12.88 -11.43 -6.80
C LEU A 52 -14.43 -11.40 -6.83
N GLU A 53 -15.01 -10.33 -7.38
CA GLU A 53 -16.47 -10.16 -7.47
C GLU A 53 -17.15 -11.04 -8.51
N LYS A 54 -16.45 -11.41 -9.59
CA LYS A 54 -16.97 -12.31 -10.63
C LYS A 54 -17.26 -13.74 -10.15
N GLY A 55 -17.02 -14.05 -8.87
CA GLY A 55 -17.53 -15.27 -8.24
C GLY A 55 -16.68 -16.52 -8.53
N GLY A 56 -15.39 -16.35 -8.77
CA GLY A 56 -14.45 -17.48 -8.79
C GLY A 56 -14.41 -18.19 -7.43
N ARG A 57 -14.14 -19.50 -7.42
CA ARG A 57 -13.95 -20.22 -6.16
C ARG A 57 -12.71 -19.66 -5.46
N TRP A 58 -12.81 -19.35 -4.18
CA TRP A 58 -11.67 -18.85 -3.42
C TRP A 58 -10.83 -20.01 -2.89
N ASN A 59 -9.53 -20.03 -3.22
CA ASN A 59 -8.59 -20.99 -2.65
C ASN A 59 -8.12 -20.52 -1.26
N ARG A 60 -8.51 -21.27 -0.21
CA ARG A 60 -8.13 -21.03 1.19
C ARG A 60 -6.86 -21.76 1.63
N GLN A 61 -6.20 -22.46 0.72
CA GLN A 61 -4.97 -23.21 0.94
C GLN A 61 -3.95 -22.77 -0.11
N GLU A 62 -3.65 -21.49 -0.10
CA GLU A 62 -2.75 -20.89 -1.07
C GLU A 62 -1.28 -21.20 -0.75
N GLU A 63 -0.56 -21.67 -1.77
CA GLU A 63 0.86 -22.03 -1.71
C GLU A 63 1.75 -21.18 -2.65
N GLN A 64 1.24 -20.04 -3.13
CA GLN A 64 1.92 -19.15 -4.11
C GLN A 64 2.26 -19.79 -5.47
N LYS A 65 1.59 -20.88 -5.85
CA LYS A 65 1.73 -21.51 -7.17
C LYS A 65 0.74 -20.90 -8.16
N CYS A 66 1.10 -19.75 -8.71
CA CYS A 66 0.28 -19.03 -9.67
C CYS A 66 0.60 -19.53 -11.09
N GLY A 67 -0.37 -20.17 -11.76
CA GLY A 67 -0.18 -20.65 -13.13
C GLY A 67 -0.98 -21.88 -13.53
N ASN A 68 -1.47 -22.67 -12.57
CA ASN A 68 -2.18 -23.93 -12.86
C ASN A 68 -3.37 -24.13 -11.90
N SER A 69 -4.36 -23.24 -11.89
CA SER A 69 -5.63 -23.57 -11.24
C SER A 69 -6.49 -24.39 -12.19
N ASP A 70 -6.08 -25.63 -12.48
CA ASP A 70 -6.93 -26.63 -13.15
C ASP A 70 -8.26 -26.83 -12.38
N GLU A 71 -8.29 -26.37 -11.12
CA GLU A 71 -9.42 -26.44 -10.20
C GLU A 71 -10.32 -25.20 -10.17
N GLY A 72 -10.11 -24.19 -11.03
CA GLY A 72 -10.98 -23.00 -11.12
C GLY A 72 -11.11 -22.19 -9.82
N THR A 73 -10.12 -22.32 -8.92
CA THR A 73 -10.01 -21.57 -7.67
C THR A 73 -8.83 -20.59 -7.74
N ILE A 74 -8.94 -19.43 -7.08
CA ILE A 74 -7.83 -18.45 -7.00
C ILE A 74 -7.56 -18.07 -5.55
N GLY A 75 -6.30 -18.10 -5.16
CA GLY A 75 -5.83 -17.59 -3.87
C GLY A 75 -5.59 -16.09 -3.93
N PHE A 76 -5.55 -15.43 -2.77
CA PHE A 76 -5.42 -13.98 -2.69
C PHE A 76 -4.08 -13.45 -3.21
N PHE A 77 -2.97 -14.14 -2.94
CA PHE A 77 -1.66 -13.78 -3.52
C PHE A 77 -1.67 -13.93 -5.04
N CYS A 78 -2.20 -15.03 -5.58
CA CYS A 78 -2.24 -15.26 -7.02
C CYS A 78 -3.21 -14.32 -7.74
N LEU A 79 -4.30 -13.92 -7.09
CA LEU A 79 -5.17 -12.84 -7.56
C LEU A 79 -4.37 -11.53 -7.76
N LEU A 80 -3.57 -11.15 -6.78
CA LEU A 80 -2.73 -9.95 -6.86
C LEU A 80 -1.59 -10.11 -7.85
N TYR A 81 -0.92 -11.27 -7.85
CA TYR A 81 0.15 -11.61 -8.78
C TYR A 81 -0.30 -11.42 -10.23
N THR A 82 -1.42 -12.05 -10.60
CA THR A 82 -1.96 -12.00 -11.97
C THR A 82 -2.44 -10.61 -12.33
N SER A 83 -2.97 -9.85 -11.37
CA SER A 83 -3.35 -8.44 -11.58
C SER A 83 -2.13 -7.55 -11.87
N VAL A 84 -1.03 -7.74 -11.13
CA VAL A 84 0.23 -7.00 -11.37
C VAL A 84 0.84 -7.41 -12.71
N GLU A 85 0.95 -8.71 -12.99
CA GLU A 85 1.54 -9.21 -14.23
C GLU A 85 0.75 -8.76 -15.45
N SER A 86 -0.59 -8.78 -15.38
CA SER A 86 -1.45 -8.30 -16.46
C SER A 86 -1.32 -6.79 -16.72
N GLN A 87 -1.10 -5.98 -15.69
CA GLN A 87 -0.99 -4.52 -15.85
C GLN A 87 0.44 -4.12 -16.28
N MET A 88 1.46 -4.72 -15.67
CA MET A 88 2.86 -4.29 -15.78
C MET A 88 3.69 -5.14 -16.75
N GLY A 89 3.11 -6.22 -17.28
CA GLY A 89 3.79 -7.21 -18.13
C GLY A 89 4.73 -8.17 -17.38
N ARG A 90 4.94 -7.97 -16.07
CA ARG A 90 5.71 -8.84 -15.20
C ARG A 90 5.31 -8.65 -13.75
N TYR A 91 5.54 -9.66 -12.92
CA TYR A 91 5.30 -9.55 -11.48
C TYR A 91 6.36 -8.70 -10.77
N HIS A 92 5.89 -7.81 -9.91
CA HIS A 92 6.68 -6.96 -9.02
C HIS A 92 6.30 -7.21 -7.56
N HIS A 93 7.16 -7.89 -6.81
CA HIS A 93 6.83 -8.34 -5.44
C HIS A 93 6.49 -7.20 -4.46
N ARG A 94 7.14 -6.05 -4.64
CA ARG A 94 7.02 -4.83 -3.83
C ARG A 94 6.29 -3.70 -4.56
N GLN A 95 5.40 -4.04 -5.51
CA GLN A 95 4.53 -3.07 -6.15
C GLN A 95 3.73 -2.29 -5.08
N PRO A 96 3.61 -0.95 -5.15
CA PRO A 96 2.87 -0.16 -4.16
C PRO A 96 1.46 -0.68 -3.89
N ALA A 97 0.72 -1.13 -4.91
CA ALA A 97 -0.56 -1.82 -4.76
C ALA A 97 -0.53 -2.97 -3.72
N LEU A 98 0.50 -3.82 -3.78
CA LEU A 98 0.63 -4.97 -2.87
C LEU A 98 1.06 -4.53 -1.46
N GLU A 99 1.89 -3.50 -1.34
CA GLU A 99 2.27 -2.96 -0.03
C GLU A 99 1.09 -2.30 0.68
N LEU A 100 0.22 -1.61 -0.05
CA LEU A 100 -1.03 -1.07 0.49
C LEU A 100 -1.97 -2.17 1.00
N VAL A 101 -2.06 -3.29 0.28
CA VAL A 101 -2.80 -4.47 0.72
C VAL A 101 -2.20 -5.06 2.00
N ARG A 102 -0.87 -5.28 2.04
CA ARG A 102 -0.18 -5.79 3.23
C ARG A 102 -0.39 -4.90 4.43
N SER A 103 -0.30 -3.59 4.23
CA SER A 103 -0.55 -2.57 5.25
C SER A 103 -1.99 -2.64 5.78
N ALA A 104 -2.98 -2.69 4.88
CA ALA A 104 -4.39 -2.82 5.27
C ALA A 104 -4.67 -4.11 6.06
N ILE A 105 -4.02 -5.22 5.71
CA ILE A 105 -4.09 -6.47 6.46
C ILE A 105 -3.54 -6.29 7.87
N LEU A 106 -2.32 -5.76 8.00
CA LEU A 106 -1.65 -5.60 9.28
C LEU A 106 -2.35 -4.62 10.22
N GLU A 107 -3.11 -3.68 9.69
CA GLU A 107 -3.86 -2.70 10.50
C GLU A 107 -5.08 -3.33 11.19
N ARG A 108 -5.76 -4.28 10.53
CA ARG A 108 -7.07 -4.79 10.99
C ARG A 108 -7.05 -6.26 11.40
N TRP A 109 -6.13 -7.05 10.89
CA TRP A 109 -6.08 -8.51 11.05
C TRP A 109 -4.68 -9.00 11.43
N ARG A 110 -3.93 -8.18 12.19
CA ARG A 110 -2.58 -8.52 12.63
C ARG A 110 -2.51 -9.84 13.40
N ASP A 111 -3.55 -10.16 14.14
CA ASP A 111 -3.73 -11.40 14.90
C ASP A 111 -3.79 -12.65 14.02
N ARG A 112 -4.08 -12.49 12.72
CA ARG A 112 -4.12 -13.59 11.74
C ARG A 112 -2.79 -13.85 11.06
N ILE A 113 -1.75 -13.08 11.38
CA ILE A 113 -0.47 -13.06 10.66
C ILE A 113 0.64 -13.63 11.53
N THR A 114 1.39 -14.58 10.97
CA THR A 114 2.55 -15.21 11.63
C THR A 114 3.87 -14.85 10.95
N SER A 115 3.89 -14.76 9.63
CA SER A 115 5.08 -14.62 8.81
C SER A 115 4.77 -13.96 7.46
N HIS A 116 3.88 -14.54 6.65
CA HIS A 116 3.63 -14.10 5.27
C HIS A 116 2.27 -13.43 5.14
N GLN A 117 2.20 -12.10 5.18
CA GLN A 117 0.94 -11.35 5.35
C GLN A 117 -0.18 -11.79 4.39
N LEU A 118 0.11 -11.92 3.09
CA LEU A 118 -0.91 -12.26 2.09
C LEU A 118 -1.38 -13.72 2.21
N ILE A 119 -0.46 -14.63 2.54
CA ILE A 119 -0.74 -16.08 2.61
C ILE A 119 -1.42 -16.43 3.92
N ASP A 120 -0.87 -15.94 5.03
CA ASP A 120 -1.41 -16.19 6.35
C ASP A 120 -2.83 -15.63 6.44
N PHE A 121 -3.04 -14.40 5.99
CA PHE A 121 -4.36 -13.80 5.94
C PHE A 121 -5.33 -14.62 5.07
N ASN A 122 -4.92 -15.06 3.87
CA ASN A 122 -5.73 -15.88 2.98
C ASN A 122 -6.11 -17.23 3.62
N ASN A 123 -5.14 -17.91 4.22
CA ASN A 123 -5.29 -19.27 4.71
C ASN A 123 -5.88 -19.33 6.13
N HIS A 124 -5.96 -18.20 6.84
CA HIS A 124 -6.48 -18.15 8.20
C HIS A 124 -7.95 -18.63 8.24
N PRO A 125 -8.32 -19.51 9.19
CA PRO A 125 -9.67 -20.10 9.24
C PRO A 125 -10.78 -19.06 9.42
N ALA A 126 -10.49 -17.95 10.11
CA ALA A 126 -11.46 -16.87 10.32
C ALA A 126 -11.58 -15.89 9.13
N THR A 127 -10.74 -15.97 8.10
CA THR A 127 -10.84 -15.07 6.95
C THR A 127 -12.06 -15.41 6.10
N THR A 128 -12.74 -14.39 5.60
CA THR A 128 -13.90 -14.52 4.71
C THR A 128 -13.64 -13.83 3.36
N ILE A 129 -14.44 -14.15 2.33
CA ILE A 129 -14.40 -13.41 1.06
C ILE A 129 -14.71 -11.93 1.29
N SER A 130 -15.58 -11.61 2.25
CA SER A 130 -15.87 -10.22 2.61
C SER A 130 -14.62 -9.51 3.15
N ASP A 131 -13.81 -10.17 3.95
CA ASP A 131 -12.55 -9.60 4.45
C ASP A 131 -11.59 -9.30 3.28
N LEU A 132 -11.46 -10.23 2.32
CA LEU A 132 -10.64 -10.01 1.12
C LEU A 132 -11.11 -8.79 0.33
N ARG A 133 -12.43 -8.66 0.13
CA ARG A 133 -13.03 -7.49 -0.53
C ARG A 133 -12.70 -6.21 0.22
N THR A 134 -12.94 -6.19 1.54
CA THR A 134 -12.66 -5.03 2.38
C THR A 134 -11.19 -4.62 2.33
N VAL A 135 -10.25 -5.57 2.35
CA VAL A 135 -8.82 -5.28 2.20
C VAL A 135 -8.53 -4.59 0.86
N LEU A 136 -9.05 -5.13 -0.24
CA LEU A 136 -8.84 -4.56 -1.57
C LEU A 136 -9.47 -3.16 -1.70
N GLU A 137 -10.66 -2.94 -1.14
CA GLU A 137 -11.32 -1.63 -1.11
C GLU A 137 -10.51 -0.59 -0.34
N LEU A 138 -9.97 -0.96 0.84
CA LEU A 138 -9.12 -0.08 1.64
C LEU A 138 -7.83 0.27 0.90
N ALA A 139 -7.17 -0.72 0.31
CA ALA A 139 -5.97 -0.52 -0.48
C ALA A 139 -6.25 0.38 -1.69
N LEU A 140 -7.36 0.16 -2.40
CA LEU A 140 -7.77 0.95 -3.56
C LEU A 140 -8.06 2.41 -3.19
N ALA A 141 -8.73 2.65 -2.06
CA ALA A 141 -8.97 4.00 -1.57
C ALA A 141 -7.66 4.75 -1.28
N ARG A 142 -6.68 4.08 -0.66
CA ARG A 142 -5.34 4.64 -0.39
C ARG A 142 -4.57 4.92 -1.67
N ALA A 143 -4.59 3.98 -2.62
CA ALA A 143 -3.92 4.14 -3.91
C ALA A 143 -4.46 5.35 -4.67
N ARG A 144 -5.78 5.54 -4.70
CA ARG A 144 -6.42 6.70 -5.33
C ARG A 144 -6.00 8.01 -4.68
N ALA A 145 -5.91 8.06 -3.35
CA ALA A 145 -5.47 9.25 -2.64
C ALA A 145 -4.01 9.59 -2.99
N GLN A 146 -3.12 8.59 -3.04
CA GLN A 146 -1.71 8.77 -3.41
C GLN A 146 -1.55 9.23 -4.87
N ALA A 147 -2.20 8.55 -5.80
CA ALA A 147 -2.13 8.88 -7.23
C ALA A 147 -2.71 10.27 -7.56
N GLN A 148 -3.64 10.77 -6.74
CA GLN A 148 -4.16 12.14 -6.86
C GLN A 148 -3.13 13.18 -6.42
N SER A 149 -2.45 12.95 -5.29
CA SER A 149 -1.43 13.86 -4.76
C SER A 149 -0.19 14.00 -5.65
N GLU A 150 0.10 13.03 -6.53
CA GLU A 150 1.17 13.14 -7.52
C GLU A 150 0.84 14.08 -8.70
N ARG A 151 -0.44 14.42 -8.90
CA ARG A 151 -0.87 15.28 -10.01
C ARG A 151 -0.86 16.77 -9.69
N GLU A 152 -0.75 17.12 -8.41
CA GLU A 152 -0.76 18.49 -7.88
C GLU A 152 0.67 19.02 -7.66
#